data_AF-A0A662HBA7-F1
#
_entry.id   AF-A0A662HBA7-F1
#
_cell.length_a   1.000
_cell.length_b   1.000
_cell.length_c   1.000
_cell.angle_alpha   90.00
_cell.angle_beta   90.00
_cell.angle_gamma   90.00
#
_symmetry.space_group_name_H-M   'P 1'
#
loop_
_entity.id
_entity.type
_entity.pdbx_description
1 polymer ?
#
loop_
_entity_poly.entity_id
_entity_poly.type
_entity_poly.pdbx_seq_one_letter_code
_entity_poly.pdbx_strand_id
1 'polypeptide(L)'
;MSSREVRLRVAEARQRDVGRGIARIDRDTMRALGVEAGDAIEIIGKKSTVAIAWPAYPADEGQGIIRMDGTLRHNAGVSIGDIVVVRKAELQPAKRVVLAPSGYSGIGISPEFAEYVKERLMHRPLRRGDVVEIPILNTALRFVVTSTYPSAAVQVVPDTEVVVRSEPVSEAELAIPKVTYEDIGDLEEVKQKVREMVELPMKYPELFSHLGIEPPKGVLFYGPPGTGKTLLAKAVANETGAYFIAINGPEIMSKFYGESEARLREIFKEAEENAPAIIFIDEIDAIAPKREEVTGEVERRVVAQLLALMDGLKGRGQVIVIAATNRPNALDPALRRPGRFDREIAFPVPDKRARREILQVHTRNMPLAEDVNLDELAEMTHGFTGADLAALCREAAMRALRRFLPKIDLSKATIPPELLKELKVTRQDFLDALKDIQPSALREVYVEVPEVRWSDVGGLEDVKQQLREAVEWPLKHPEYFREMGIEPPKGILLYGPPGCGKTLLAKAVATESEANFIAVKGPEVLSKWVGESERAIREIFRKARQAAPCIIFLDEIDSIAPRRGYRFDSGVTDRIVNQLLTEMDGLERLEGVVV
;
A
#
# COMPACT_ATOMS: atom_id res chain seq x y z
N MET A 1 35.37 13.52 -30.06
CA MET A 1 34.21 12.66 -30.40
C MET A 1 33.04 13.19 -29.58
N SER A 2 32.00 13.75 -30.19
CA SER A 2 30.85 14.24 -29.41
C SER A 2 30.22 13.05 -28.71
N SER A 3 30.13 13.10 -27.38
CA SER A 3 29.36 12.13 -26.60
C SER A 3 27.97 12.03 -27.22
N ARG A 4 27.57 10.82 -27.65
CA ARG A 4 26.22 10.59 -28.13
C ARG A 4 25.29 10.76 -26.94
N GLU A 5 24.35 11.69 -27.06
CA GLU A 5 23.37 12.02 -26.03
C GLU A 5 22.00 11.54 -26.50
N VAL A 6 21.25 10.89 -25.61
CA VAL A 6 19.89 10.45 -25.88
C VAL A 6 18.96 11.05 -24.83
N ARG A 7 17.77 11.49 -25.26
CA ARG A 7 16.72 11.98 -24.38
C ARG A 7 15.76 10.85 -24.06
N LEU A 8 15.55 10.58 -22.78
CA LEU A 8 14.67 9.51 -22.30
C LEU A 8 13.67 10.06 -21.30
N ARG A 9 12.49 9.47 -21.27
CA ARG A 9 11.46 9.81 -20.29
C ARG A 9 11.64 8.99 -19.01
N VAL A 10 11.66 9.65 -17.86
CA VAL A 10 11.85 9.00 -16.55
C VAL A 10 10.61 8.18 -16.19
N ALA A 11 10.82 6.92 -15.84
CA ALA A 11 9.83 5.98 -15.37
C ALA A 11 10.23 5.35 -14.02
N GLU A 12 9.25 4.79 -13.31
CA GLU A 12 9.45 4.15 -12.00
C GLU A 12 10.26 2.85 -12.11
N ALA A 13 11.21 2.64 -11.20
CA ALA A 13 11.95 1.38 -11.09
C ALA A 13 11.05 0.28 -10.51
N ARG A 14 11.21 -0.95 -10.99
CA ARG A 14 10.56 -2.10 -10.35
C ARG A 14 11.25 -2.43 -9.04
N GLN A 15 10.50 -3.00 -8.11
CA GLN A 15 10.94 -3.32 -6.74
C GLN A 15 12.30 -4.04 -6.64
N ARG A 16 12.62 -4.93 -7.60
CA ARG A 16 13.88 -5.68 -7.64
C ARG A 16 15.13 -4.86 -7.99
N ASP A 17 14.94 -3.67 -8.56
CA ASP A 17 16.01 -2.79 -9.03
C ASP A 17 16.28 -1.62 -8.06
N VAL A 18 15.36 -1.36 -7.12
CA VAL A 18 15.43 -0.22 -6.18
C VAL A 18 16.62 -0.33 -5.24
N GLY A 19 17.36 0.76 -5.08
CA GLY A 19 18.49 0.86 -4.16
C GLY A 19 19.74 0.16 -4.66
N ARG A 20 19.80 -0.25 -5.94
CA ARG A 20 20.98 -0.90 -6.56
C ARG A 20 21.83 0.06 -7.39
N GLY A 21 21.39 1.30 -7.60
CA GLY A 21 22.08 2.26 -8.47
C GLY A 21 22.04 1.86 -9.95
N ILE A 22 20.98 1.17 -10.37
CA ILE A 22 20.77 0.67 -11.72
C ILE A 22 19.72 1.55 -12.42
N ALA A 23 19.98 1.88 -13.67
CA ALA A 23 19.02 2.51 -14.56
C ALA A 23 18.75 1.61 -15.78
N ARG A 24 17.49 1.29 -16.04
CA ARG A 24 17.12 0.43 -17.18
C ARG A 24 16.75 1.24 -18.40
N ILE A 25 17.38 0.91 -19.53
CA ILE A 25 17.19 1.54 -20.84
C ILE A 25 17.05 0.47 -21.94
N ASP A 26 16.34 0.81 -23.02
CA ASP A 26 16.09 -0.08 -24.16
C ASP A 26 17.37 -0.38 -24.94
N ARG A 27 17.37 -1.50 -25.68
CA ARG A 27 18.55 -1.95 -26.42
C ARG A 27 18.95 -1.00 -27.54
N ASP A 28 17.98 -0.33 -28.16
CA ASP A 28 18.27 0.63 -29.23
C ASP A 28 18.93 1.89 -28.67
N THR A 29 18.47 2.38 -27.53
CA THR A 29 19.16 3.44 -26.78
C THR A 29 20.56 3.02 -26.33
N MET A 30 20.75 1.78 -25.83
CA MET A 30 22.08 1.28 -25.48
C MET A 30 23.04 1.31 -26.67
N ARG A 31 22.58 0.87 -27.85
CA ARG A 31 23.34 0.94 -29.11
C ARG A 31 23.62 2.38 -29.54
N ALA A 32 22.63 3.27 -29.41
CA ALA A 32 22.79 4.68 -29.73
C ALA A 32 23.85 5.35 -28.85
N LEU A 33 23.86 5.05 -27.55
CA LEU A 33 24.84 5.54 -26.57
C LEU A 33 26.20 4.84 -26.66
N GLY A 34 26.28 3.65 -27.27
CA GLY A 34 27.49 2.83 -27.32
C GLY A 34 27.87 2.23 -25.97
N VAL A 35 26.86 1.81 -25.20
CA VAL A 35 27.00 1.19 -23.87
C VAL A 35 26.48 -0.23 -23.86
N GLU A 36 27.12 -1.10 -23.09
CA GLU A 36 26.65 -2.48 -22.85
C GLU A 36 26.02 -2.63 -21.45
N ALA A 37 25.42 -3.79 -21.17
CA ALA A 37 24.88 -4.08 -19.85
C ALA A 37 26.00 -4.10 -18.81
N GLY A 38 25.95 -3.20 -17.83
CA GLY A 38 26.98 -3.05 -16.80
C GLY A 38 27.87 -1.81 -16.99
N ASP A 39 27.80 -1.15 -18.15
CA ASP A 39 28.47 0.12 -18.36
C ASP A 39 27.82 1.24 -17.54
N ALA A 40 28.61 2.27 -17.25
CA ALA A 40 28.13 3.43 -16.54
C ALA A 40 27.55 4.48 -17.48
N ILE A 41 26.45 5.11 -17.04
CA ILE A 41 25.81 6.22 -17.72
C ILE A 41 25.71 7.42 -16.79
N GLU A 42 25.88 8.60 -17.36
CA GLU A 42 25.61 9.87 -16.68
C GLU A 42 24.20 10.32 -17.06
N ILE A 43 23.42 10.63 -16.04
CA ILE A 43 22.03 11.08 -16.16
C ILE A 43 22.00 12.54 -15.77
N ILE A 44 21.62 13.39 -16.72
CA ILE A 44 21.61 14.84 -16.59
C ILE A 44 20.16 15.31 -16.54
N GLY A 45 19.74 15.74 -15.35
CA GLY A 45 18.48 16.43 -15.09
C GLY A 45 18.74 17.87 -14.66
N LYS A 46 18.16 18.30 -13.53
CA LYS A 46 18.53 19.57 -12.87
C LYS A 46 19.90 19.49 -12.22
N LYS A 47 20.22 18.32 -11.68
CA LYS A 47 21.52 17.89 -11.18
C LYS A 47 22.00 16.73 -12.06
N SER A 48 23.29 16.43 -12.01
CA SER A 48 23.88 15.34 -12.80
C SER A 48 24.36 14.24 -11.86
N THR A 49 23.98 13.00 -12.16
CA THR A 49 24.31 11.81 -11.36
C THR A 49 24.75 10.66 -12.26
N VAL A 50 25.15 9.54 -11.68
CA VAL A 50 25.65 8.36 -12.40
C VAL A 50 24.93 7.09 -11.97
N ALA A 51 24.71 6.20 -12.92
CA ALA A 51 24.07 4.91 -12.70
C ALA A 51 24.67 3.83 -13.60
N ILE A 52 24.43 2.56 -13.27
CA ILE A 52 24.79 1.43 -14.14
C ILE A 52 23.65 1.16 -15.12
N ALA A 53 23.96 1.12 -16.41
CA ALA A 53 23.00 0.83 -17.46
C ALA A 53 22.67 -0.67 -17.49
N TRP A 54 21.38 -1.00 -17.46
CA TRP A 54 20.90 -2.39 -17.55
C TRP A 54 19.76 -2.54 -18.56
N PRO A 55 19.58 -3.71 -19.19
CA PRO A 55 18.56 -3.84 -20.24
C PRO A 55 17.15 -3.58 -19.71
N ALA A 56 16.32 -2.93 -20.53
CA ALA A 56 14.89 -2.76 -20.29
C ALA A 56 14.17 -4.10 -20.12
N TYR A 57 12.98 -4.05 -19.53
CA TYR A 57 12.09 -5.21 -19.54
C TYR A 57 11.53 -5.43 -20.94
N PRO A 58 11.15 -6.66 -21.33
CA PRO A 58 10.57 -6.92 -22.64
C PRO A 58 9.36 -6.03 -23.00
N ALA A 59 8.57 -5.64 -22.00
CA ALA A 59 7.41 -4.76 -22.18
C ALA A 59 7.76 -3.29 -22.42
N ASP A 60 8.97 -2.86 -22.05
CA ASP A 60 9.42 -1.46 -22.07
C ASP A 60 10.32 -1.16 -23.30
N GLU A 61 10.68 -2.19 -24.09
CA GLU A 61 11.56 -2.04 -25.27
C GLU A 61 10.92 -1.10 -26.31
N GLY A 62 11.71 -0.18 -26.85
CA GLY A 62 11.28 0.78 -27.88
C GLY A 62 10.40 1.94 -27.39
N GLN A 63 10.15 2.06 -26.08
CA GLN A 63 9.31 3.15 -25.53
C GLN A 63 10.10 4.45 -25.24
N GLY A 64 11.43 4.44 -25.34
CA GLY A 64 12.27 5.61 -25.06
C GLY A 64 12.22 6.05 -23.59
N ILE A 65 12.03 5.10 -22.68
CA ILE A 65 11.94 5.34 -21.24
C ILE A 65 13.21 4.89 -20.50
N ILE A 66 13.51 5.57 -19.39
CA ILE A 66 14.56 5.18 -18.44
C ILE A 66 13.92 4.92 -17.08
N ARG A 67 14.01 3.67 -16.60
CA ARG A 67 13.53 3.34 -15.24
C ARG A 67 14.63 3.63 -14.24
N MET A 68 14.34 4.51 -13.29
CA MET A 68 15.26 4.94 -12.22
C MET A 68 14.58 4.79 -10.87
N ASP A 69 15.34 4.49 -9.82
CA ASP A 69 14.82 4.48 -8.45
C ASP A 69 14.70 5.89 -7.86
N GLY A 70 13.99 6.02 -6.73
CA GLY A 70 13.76 7.30 -6.06
C GLY A 70 15.06 8.02 -5.65
N THR A 71 16.10 7.27 -5.25
CA THR A 71 17.41 7.84 -4.89
C THR A 71 18.09 8.47 -6.12
N LEU A 72 18.13 7.76 -7.25
CA LEU A 72 18.71 8.28 -8.50
C LEU A 72 17.90 9.47 -9.04
N ARG A 73 16.57 9.43 -8.95
CA ARG A 73 15.70 10.57 -9.30
C ARG A 73 16.00 11.80 -8.44
N HIS A 74 16.13 11.61 -7.12
CA HIS A 74 16.50 12.67 -6.20
C HIS A 74 17.89 13.25 -6.51
N ASN A 75 18.88 12.40 -6.78
CA ASN A 75 20.24 12.82 -7.12
C ASN A 75 20.31 13.59 -8.45
N ALA A 76 19.50 13.19 -9.44
CA ALA A 76 19.34 13.91 -10.71
C ALA A 76 18.44 15.15 -10.61
N GLY A 77 17.68 15.29 -9.52
CA GLY A 77 16.71 16.37 -9.31
C GLY A 77 15.55 16.35 -10.30
N VAL A 78 15.07 15.16 -10.65
CA VAL A 78 13.99 14.94 -11.62
C VAL A 78 12.85 14.12 -11.02
N SER A 79 11.65 14.30 -11.53
CA SER A 79 10.48 13.53 -11.13
C SER A 79 10.07 12.55 -12.23
N ILE A 80 9.15 11.62 -11.91
CA ILE A 80 8.57 10.70 -12.90
C ILE A 80 7.93 11.50 -14.03
N GLY A 81 8.13 11.06 -15.28
CA GLY A 81 7.61 11.72 -16.48
C GLY A 81 8.50 12.80 -17.07
N ASP A 82 9.50 13.30 -16.34
CA ASP A 82 10.46 14.29 -16.86
C ASP A 82 11.34 13.68 -17.96
N ILE A 83 11.91 14.54 -18.81
CA ILE A 83 12.88 14.14 -19.82
C ILE A 83 14.29 14.39 -19.29
N VAL A 84 15.12 13.35 -19.29
CA VAL A 84 16.54 13.42 -18.93
C VAL A 84 17.42 13.23 -20.14
N VAL A 85 18.60 13.84 -20.11
CA VAL A 85 19.66 13.59 -21.09
C VAL A 85 20.60 12.53 -20.51
N VAL A 86 20.83 11.47 -21.28
CA VAL A 86 21.71 10.37 -20.89
C VAL A 86 22.90 10.32 -21.83
N ARG A 87 24.09 10.12 -21.28
CA ARG A 87 25.33 9.88 -22.03
C ARG A 87 26.19 8.82 -21.38
N LYS A 88 27.12 8.24 -22.15
CA LYS A 88 28.11 7.30 -21.61
C LYS A 88 29.00 8.01 -20.58
N ALA A 89 29.20 7.38 -19.42
CA ALA A 89 30.10 7.85 -18.39
C ALA A 89 31.32 6.91 -18.30
N GLU A 90 32.50 7.49 -18.14
CA GLU A 90 33.70 6.73 -17.78
C GLU A 90 33.91 6.83 -16.27
N LEU A 91 33.73 5.71 -15.57
CA LEU A 91 34.00 5.64 -14.14
C LEU A 91 35.47 5.31 -13.91
N GLN A 92 36.11 6.08 -13.05
CA GLN A 92 37.43 5.74 -12.54
C GLN A 92 37.29 4.93 -11.23
N PRO A 93 38.17 3.96 -10.95
CA PRO A 93 38.16 3.28 -9.66
C PRO A 93 38.42 4.30 -8.54
N ALA A 94 37.55 4.31 -7.54
CA ALA A 94 37.66 5.20 -6.40
C ALA A 94 38.88 4.80 -5.55
N LYS A 95 39.77 5.74 -5.27
CA LYS A 95 40.83 5.56 -4.27
C LYS A 95 40.33 5.93 -2.87
N ARG A 96 39.51 6.98 -2.78
CA ARG A 96 38.93 7.46 -1.52
C ARG A 96 37.54 8.04 -1.72
N VAL A 97 36.61 7.72 -0.84
CA VAL A 97 35.24 8.28 -0.82
C VAL A 97 34.92 8.77 0.59
N VAL A 98 34.44 10.00 0.70
CA VAL A 98 34.09 10.61 2.00
C VAL A 98 32.58 10.82 2.07
N LEU A 99 31.96 10.14 3.01
CA LEU A 99 30.52 10.15 3.26
C LEU A 99 30.22 10.92 4.54
N ALA A 100 29.11 11.65 4.55
CA ALA A 100 28.62 12.31 5.76
C ALA A 100 27.14 11.96 5.98
N PRO A 101 26.72 11.65 7.21
CA PRO A 101 25.33 11.31 7.51
C PRO A 101 24.43 12.51 7.27
N SER A 102 23.23 12.25 6.76
CA SER A 102 22.19 13.27 6.57
C SER A 102 21.14 13.09 7.67
N GLY A 103 21.03 14.04 8.61
CA GLY A 103 19.94 14.09 9.60
C GLY A 103 20.09 13.23 10.87
N TYR A 104 21.22 12.54 11.07
CA TYR A 104 21.49 11.79 12.31
C TYR A 104 22.83 12.22 12.93
N SER A 105 22.79 12.65 14.20
CA SER A 105 23.95 12.87 15.04
C SER A 105 24.07 11.71 16.06
N GLY A 106 25.25 11.10 16.18
CA GLY A 106 25.54 10.13 17.24
C GLY A 106 25.70 8.66 16.86
N ILE A 107 25.82 8.31 15.58
CA ILE A 107 26.31 6.97 15.22
C ILE A 107 27.78 6.90 15.64
N GLY A 108 28.12 5.96 16.51
CA GLY A 108 29.52 5.65 16.82
C GLY A 108 30.21 5.18 15.55
N ILE A 109 30.92 6.08 14.88
CA ILE A 109 31.69 5.74 13.68
C ILE A 109 32.93 5.01 14.16
N SER A 110 32.83 3.69 14.13
CA SER A 110 33.98 2.83 14.29
C SER A 110 34.60 2.57 12.91
N PRO A 111 35.92 2.30 12.81
CA PRO A 111 36.57 1.92 11.55
C PRO A 111 35.86 0.74 10.88
N GLU A 112 35.25 -0.13 11.66
CA GLU A 112 34.57 -1.32 11.17
C GLU A 112 33.17 -1.02 10.60
N PHE A 113 32.50 0.06 11.04
CA PHE A 113 31.29 0.57 10.39
C PHE A 113 31.59 1.11 8.98
N ALA A 114 32.75 1.74 8.78
CA ALA A 114 33.17 2.20 7.46
C ALA A 114 33.38 1.03 6.49
N GLU A 115 33.91 -0.11 6.97
CA GLU A 115 34.04 -1.32 6.16
C GLU A 115 32.65 -1.92 5.81
N TYR A 116 31.69 -1.91 6.75
CA TYR A 116 30.31 -2.31 6.45
C TYR A 116 29.69 -1.44 5.34
N VAL A 117 29.87 -0.13 5.40
CA VAL A 117 29.39 0.81 4.38
C VAL A 117 30.06 0.54 3.03
N LYS A 118 31.37 0.26 3.03
CA LYS A 118 32.13 -0.10 1.82
C LYS A 118 31.61 -1.38 1.17
N GLU A 119 31.36 -2.44 1.94
CA GLU A 119 30.78 -3.69 1.43
C GLU A 119 29.44 -3.45 0.72
N ARG A 120 28.60 -2.56 1.26
CA ARG A 120 27.29 -2.21 0.68
C ARG A 120 27.38 -1.34 -0.57
N LEU A 121 28.43 -0.52 -0.68
CA LEU A 121 28.67 0.36 -1.82
C LEU A 121 29.52 -0.28 -2.92
N MET A 122 30.05 -1.49 -2.73
CA MET A 122 30.87 -2.17 -3.72
C MET A 122 30.23 -2.17 -5.12
N HIS A 123 31.05 -1.85 -6.11
CA HIS A 123 30.69 -1.73 -7.53
C HIS A 123 29.67 -0.62 -7.85
N ARG A 124 29.20 0.15 -6.87
CA ARG A 124 28.26 1.25 -7.13
C ARG A 124 29.00 2.47 -7.72
N PRO A 125 28.39 3.13 -8.71
CA PRO A 125 28.85 4.41 -9.21
C PRO A 125 28.45 5.50 -8.21
N LEU A 126 29.37 6.41 -7.93
CA LEU A 126 29.17 7.53 -7.01
C LEU A 126 29.73 8.82 -7.62
N ARG A 127 29.02 9.91 -7.41
CA ARG A 127 29.48 11.26 -7.70
C ARG A 127 29.40 12.13 -6.44
N ARG A 128 30.29 13.12 -6.36
CA ARG A 128 30.21 14.17 -5.34
C ARG A 128 28.83 14.84 -5.38
N GLY A 129 28.16 14.89 -4.24
CA GLY A 129 26.82 15.45 -4.06
C GLY A 129 25.70 14.41 -4.11
N ASP A 130 25.96 13.18 -4.55
CA ASP A 130 24.96 12.13 -4.54
C ASP A 130 24.58 11.75 -3.10
N VAL A 131 23.30 11.44 -2.90
CA VAL A 131 22.78 10.80 -1.70
C VAL A 131 22.77 9.30 -1.91
N VAL A 132 23.28 8.55 -0.94
CA VAL A 132 23.25 7.08 -0.93
C VAL A 132 22.55 6.57 0.31
N GLU A 133 21.81 5.48 0.14
CA GLU A 133 21.10 4.81 1.23
C GLU A 133 21.81 3.53 1.62
N ILE A 134 22.16 3.41 2.90
CA ILE A 134 22.81 2.22 3.48
C ILE A 134 21.82 1.55 4.43
N PRO A 135 21.36 0.32 4.14
CA PRO A 135 20.42 -0.40 4.98
C PRO A 135 21.10 -0.92 6.26
N ILE A 136 20.52 -0.61 7.41
CA ILE A 136 20.93 -1.05 8.74
C ILE A 136 19.67 -1.41 9.55
N LEU A 137 19.57 -2.68 9.96
CA LEU A 137 18.55 -3.15 10.92
C LEU A 137 17.13 -2.69 10.58
N ASN A 138 16.70 -2.88 9.33
CA ASN A 138 15.37 -2.49 8.81
C ASN A 138 15.16 -0.98 8.57
N THR A 139 16.16 -0.13 8.82
CA THR A 139 16.14 1.31 8.48
C THR A 139 17.18 1.59 7.39
N ALA A 140 16.97 2.60 6.55
CA ALA A 140 17.98 3.06 5.61
C ALA A 140 18.60 4.37 6.11
N LEU A 141 19.91 4.37 6.38
CA LEU A 141 20.63 5.60 6.69
C LEU A 141 21.09 6.29 5.42
N ARG A 142 20.84 7.59 5.33
CA ARG A 142 21.24 8.41 4.19
C ARG A 142 22.59 9.05 4.45
N PHE A 143 23.48 8.92 3.46
CA PHE A 143 24.78 9.57 3.45
C PHE A 143 24.90 10.43 2.20
N VAL A 144 25.50 11.61 2.34
CA VAL A 144 25.85 12.47 1.21
C VAL A 144 27.32 12.25 0.89
N VAL A 145 27.62 12.07 -0.39
CA VAL A 145 28.99 11.98 -0.90
C VAL A 145 29.61 13.37 -0.90
N THR A 146 30.40 13.69 0.13
CA THR A 146 31.03 15.01 0.29
C THR A 146 32.21 15.22 -0.66
N SER A 147 33.01 14.17 -0.86
CA SER A 147 34.12 14.15 -1.80
C SER A 147 34.45 12.74 -2.28
N THR A 148 35.00 12.67 -3.49
CA THR A 148 35.54 11.47 -4.13
C THR A 148 36.95 11.79 -4.62
N TYR A 149 37.84 10.79 -4.60
CA TYR A 149 39.16 10.87 -5.23
C TYR A 149 39.34 9.67 -6.17
N PRO A 150 39.48 9.89 -7.48
CA PRO A 150 39.44 11.16 -8.24
C PRO A 150 38.11 11.93 -8.11
N SER A 151 38.11 13.25 -8.38
CA SER A 151 36.94 14.14 -8.19
C SER A 151 35.81 13.94 -9.20
N ALA A 152 36.07 13.19 -10.27
CA ALA A 152 35.08 12.77 -11.26
C ALA A 152 34.13 11.72 -10.66
N ALA A 153 33.20 11.21 -11.48
CA ALA A 153 32.41 10.05 -11.11
C ALA A 153 33.31 8.83 -10.94
N VAL A 154 33.12 8.10 -9.83
CA VAL A 154 33.97 6.98 -9.46
C VAL A 154 33.14 5.73 -9.19
N GLN A 155 33.78 4.57 -9.32
CA GLN A 155 33.21 3.30 -8.90
C GLN A 155 33.91 2.79 -7.64
N VAL A 156 33.14 2.34 -6.65
CA VAL A 156 33.72 1.75 -5.44
C VAL A 156 34.29 0.37 -5.75
N VAL A 157 35.57 0.18 -5.45
CA VAL A 157 36.33 -1.06 -5.66
C VAL A 157 36.85 -1.58 -4.31
N PRO A 158 37.31 -2.84 -4.21
CA PRO A 158 37.82 -3.39 -2.95
C PRO A 158 38.95 -2.58 -2.30
N ASP A 159 39.76 -1.89 -3.11
CA ASP A 159 40.88 -1.06 -2.64
C ASP A 159 40.47 0.39 -2.28
N THR A 160 39.18 0.74 -2.37
CA THR A 160 38.69 2.08 -2.02
C THR A 160 38.69 2.31 -0.52
N GLU A 161 39.31 3.40 -0.07
CA GLU A 161 39.22 3.89 1.31
C GLU A 161 37.89 4.67 1.51
N VAL A 162 36.96 4.10 2.29
CA VAL A 162 35.69 4.76 2.63
C VAL A 162 35.82 5.42 4.00
N VAL A 163 35.60 6.74 4.06
CA VAL A 163 35.67 7.52 5.30
C VAL A 163 34.28 8.08 5.60
N VAL A 164 33.71 7.71 6.74
CA VAL A 164 32.43 8.25 7.22
C VAL A 164 32.72 9.36 8.23
N ARG A 165 32.17 10.56 8.02
CA ARG A 165 32.28 11.70 8.95
C ARG A 165 31.22 11.61 10.04
N SER A 166 31.56 12.07 11.24
CA SER A 166 30.66 12.12 12.41
C SER A 166 29.69 13.31 12.41
N GLU A 167 30.07 14.39 11.75
CA GLU A 167 29.27 15.61 11.71
C GLU A 167 28.31 15.57 10.50
N PRO A 168 27.00 15.77 10.73
CA PRO A 168 26.04 15.90 9.65
C PRO A 168 26.29 17.19 8.86
N VAL A 169 26.06 17.13 7.55
CA VAL A 169 26.10 18.32 6.69
C VAL A 169 24.83 19.14 6.92
N SER A 170 24.95 20.46 7.01
CA SER A 170 23.91 21.41 7.46
C SER A 170 22.55 21.24 6.76
N GLU A 171 21.49 21.35 7.57
CA GLU A 171 20.07 21.01 7.36
C GLU A 171 19.28 21.80 6.28
N ALA A 172 19.91 22.63 5.44
CA ALA A 172 19.19 23.56 4.57
C ALA A 172 18.52 22.94 3.31
N GLU A 173 18.75 21.66 3.00
CA GLU A 173 18.11 20.97 1.84
C GLU A 173 17.39 19.65 2.19
N LEU A 174 17.35 19.25 3.47
CA LEU A 174 17.00 17.88 3.86
C LEU A 174 15.81 17.82 4.83
N ALA A 175 14.61 17.98 4.29
CA ALA A 175 13.38 17.66 5.00
C ALA A 175 12.92 16.21 4.69
N ILE A 176 12.92 15.40 5.76
CA ILE A 176 12.03 14.24 6.03
C ILE A 176 12.31 12.96 5.19
N PRO A 177 12.15 11.74 5.73
CA PRO A 177 12.10 10.51 4.93
C PRO A 177 11.01 10.64 3.86
N LYS A 178 11.44 10.93 2.63
CA LYS A 178 10.55 11.09 1.47
C LYS A 178 10.10 9.70 1.03
N VAL A 179 8.93 9.28 1.48
CA VAL A 179 8.23 8.09 0.97
C VAL A 179 8.05 8.27 -0.53
N THR A 180 8.46 7.27 -1.32
CA THR A 180 8.34 7.27 -2.79
C THR A 180 7.28 6.27 -3.25
N TYR A 181 6.89 6.28 -4.53
CA TYR A 181 5.95 5.26 -5.04
C TYR A 181 6.52 3.83 -4.91
N GLU A 182 7.85 3.69 -4.93
CA GLU A 182 8.54 2.42 -4.73
C GLU A 182 8.46 1.89 -3.29
N ASP A 183 8.12 2.75 -2.33
CA ASP A 183 7.93 2.33 -0.94
C ASP A 183 6.48 1.86 -0.68
N ILE A 184 5.66 1.82 -1.72
CA ILE A 184 4.28 1.35 -1.71
C ILE A 184 4.20 0.11 -2.59
N GLY A 185 4.03 -1.06 -1.98
CA GLY A 185 3.83 -2.31 -2.71
C GLY A 185 2.44 -2.38 -3.33
N ASP A 186 2.35 -2.89 -4.56
CA ASP A 186 1.11 -3.05 -5.35
C ASP A 186 0.32 -1.74 -5.56
N LEU A 187 -1.00 -1.81 -5.76
CA LEU A 187 -1.89 -0.67 -6.07
C LEU A 187 -1.63 0.00 -7.43
N GLU A 188 -1.15 -0.71 -8.45
CA GLU A 188 -0.79 -0.09 -9.74
C GLU A 188 -1.94 0.70 -10.38
N GLU A 189 -3.17 0.15 -10.37
CA GLU A 189 -4.36 0.85 -10.87
C GLU A 189 -4.67 2.12 -10.06
N VAL A 190 -4.49 2.04 -8.74
CA VAL A 190 -4.75 3.16 -7.83
C VAL A 190 -3.67 4.24 -7.99
N LYS A 191 -2.39 3.85 -8.09
CA LYS A 191 -1.26 4.74 -8.40
C LYS A 191 -1.52 5.47 -9.72
N GLN A 192 -1.95 4.75 -10.77
CA GLN A 192 -2.27 5.36 -12.06
C GLN A 192 -3.39 6.38 -11.93
N LYS A 193 -4.52 6.04 -11.29
CA LYS A 193 -5.63 6.97 -11.07
C LYS A 193 -5.19 8.23 -10.31
N VAL A 194 -4.38 8.08 -9.26
CA VAL A 194 -3.88 9.23 -8.49
C VAL A 194 -2.90 10.07 -9.31
N ARG A 195 -2.04 9.46 -10.14
CA ARG A 195 -1.17 10.21 -11.07
C ARG A 195 -1.98 11.07 -12.03
N GLU A 196 -3.03 10.50 -12.61
CA GLU A 196 -3.89 11.22 -13.56
C GLU A 196 -4.67 12.37 -12.89
N MET A 197 -5.12 12.17 -11.64
CA MET A 197 -5.98 13.11 -10.93
C MET A 197 -5.22 14.17 -10.13
N VAL A 198 -4.00 13.88 -9.66
CA VAL A 198 -3.24 14.78 -8.77
C VAL A 198 -1.96 15.26 -9.43
N GLU A 199 -1.17 14.35 -10.01
CA GLU A 199 0.15 14.68 -10.54
C GLU A 199 0.08 15.43 -11.88
N LEU A 200 -0.77 14.99 -12.82
CA LEU A 200 -0.91 15.64 -14.12
C LEU A 200 -1.39 17.10 -14.01
N PRO A 201 -2.43 17.45 -13.24
CA PRO A 201 -2.86 18.84 -13.08
C PRO A 201 -1.78 19.76 -12.52
N MET A 202 -0.94 19.25 -11.61
CA MET A 202 0.11 20.04 -10.97
C MET A 202 1.33 20.22 -11.86
N LYS A 203 1.75 19.17 -12.59
CA LYS A 203 2.94 19.21 -13.44
C LYS A 203 2.70 19.86 -14.80
N TYR A 204 1.52 19.64 -15.39
CA TYR A 204 1.18 20.13 -16.74
C TYR A 204 -0.18 20.85 -16.78
N PRO A 205 -0.36 21.99 -16.08
CA PRO A 205 -1.61 22.74 -16.07
C PRO A 205 -2.09 23.20 -17.47
N GLU A 206 -1.15 23.38 -18.40
CA GLU A 206 -1.43 23.76 -19.79
C GLU A 206 -2.29 22.74 -20.54
N LEU A 207 -2.14 21.44 -20.24
CA LEU A 207 -2.94 20.38 -20.89
C LEU A 207 -4.43 20.53 -20.56
N PHE A 208 -4.73 20.78 -19.28
CA PHE A 208 -6.11 20.98 -18.79
C PHE A 208 -6.71 22.27 -19.35
N SER A 209 -5.89 23.33 -19.39
CA SER A 209 -6.29 24.62 -19.96
C SER A 209 -6.61 24.52 -21.46
N HIS A 210 -5.82 23.74 -22.21
CA HIS A 210 -6.04 23.55 -23.65
C HIS A 210 -7.27 22.69 -23.94
N LEU A 211 -7.50 21.65 -23.12
CA LEU A 211 -8.68 20.79 -23.22
C LEU A 211 -9.97 21.44 -22.69
N GLY A 212 -9.87 22.58 -22.01
CA GLY A 212 -11.01 23.28 -21.42
C GLY A 212 -11.68 22.49 -20.27
N ILE A 213 -10.94 21.59 -19.63
CA ILE A 213 -11.42 20.77 -18.51
C ILE A 213 -10.87 21.31 -17.19
N GLU A 214 -11.70 21.35 -16.16
CA GLU A 214 -11.25 21.70 -14.81
C GLU A 214 -10.62 20.47 -14.14
N PRO A 215 -9.46 20.63 -13.47
CA PRO A 215 -8.88 19.55 -12.68
C PRO A 215 -9.77 19.24 -11.47
N PRO A 216 -9.74 17.98 -10.97
CA PRO A 216 -10.53 17.60 -9.81
C PRO A 216 -10.07 18.38 -8.58
N LYS A 217 -11.03 18.86 -7.78
CA LYS A 217 -10.74 19.64 -6.57
C LYS A 217 -10.47 18.74 -5.38
N GLY A 218 -11.08 17.56 -5.35
CA GLY A 218 -10.96 16.65 -4.22
C GLY A 218 -10.99 15.18 -4.62
N VAL A 219 -10.13 14.39 -3.97
CA VAL A 219 -10.07 12.94 -4.13
C VAL A 219 -10.35 12.27 -2.79
N LEU A 220 -11.34 11.37 -2.75
CA LEU A 220 -11.70 10.59 -1.57
C LEU A 220 -11.12 9.16 -1.66
N PHE A 221 -10.19 8.84 -0.77
CA PHE A 221 -9.65 7.51 -0.58
C PHE A 221 -10.54 6.73 0.40
N TYR A 222 -11.02 5.55 0.00
CA TYR A 222 -11.83 4.70 0.88
C TYR A 222 -11.41 3.23 0.84
N GLY A 223 -11.66 2.49 1.92
CA GLY A 223 -11.26 1.08 2.06
C GLY A 223 -10.72 0.76 3.45
N PRO A 224 -10.33 -0.49 3.73
CA PRO A 224 -9.93 -0.94 5.06
C PRO A 224 -8.70 -0.17 5.61
N PRO A 225 -8.56 -0.10 6.94
CA PRO A 225 -7.38 0.48 7.57
C PRO A 225 -6.12 -0.32 7.22
N GLY A 226 -4.97 0.34 7.18
CA GLY A 226 -3.69 -0.34 6.92
C GLY A 226 -3.41 -0.68 5.45
N THR A 227 -4.24 -0.22 4.51
CA THR A 227 -4.04 -0.39 3.05
C THR A 227 -3.10 0.64 2.42
N GLY A 228 -2.55 1.59 3.20
CA GLY A 228 -1.54 2.53 2.72
C GLY A 228 -2.08 3.86 2.17
N LYS A 229 -3.32 4.26 2.49
CA LYS A 229 -3.93 5.55 2.07
C LYS A 229 -3.03 6.76 2.36
N THR A 230 -2.59 6.88 3.61
CA THR A 230 -1.73 7.96 4.10
C THR A 230 -0.33 7.91 3.47
N LEU A 231 0.19 6.70 3.21
CA LEU A 231 1.49 6.53 2.56
C LEU A 231 1.43 6.97 1.09
N LEU A 232 0.36 6.63 0.36
CA LEU A 232 0.18 7.05 -1.02
C LEU A 232 0.06 8.57 -1.16
N ALA A 233 -0.73 9.21 -0.30
CA ALA A 233 -0.84 10.68 -0.32
C ALA A 233 0.52 11.37 -0.09
N LYS A 234 1.32 10.85 0.84
CA LYS A 234 2.70 11.33 1.09
C LYS A 234 3.62 11.11 -0.10
N ALA A 235 3.54 9.94 -0.74
CA ALA A 235 4.36 9.62 -1.91
C ALA A 235 4.05 10.55 -3.10
N VAL A 236 2.77 10.81 -3.36
CA VAL A 236 2.33 11.69 -4.43
C VAL A 236 2.85 13.11 -4.22
N ALA A 237 2.75 13.64 -2.99
CA ALA A 237 3.25 14.97 -2.68
C ALA A 237 4.77 15.10 -2.83
N ASN A 238 5.50 14.06 -2.44
CA ASN A 238 6.96 14.03 -2.62
C ASN A 238 7.37 14.03 -4.10
N GLU A 239 6.62 13.32 -4.96
CA GLU A 239 6.92 13.19 -6.39
C GLU A 239 6.49 14.40 -7.22
N THR A 240 5.39 15.06 -6.83
CA THR A 240 4.99 16.35 -7.41
C THR A 240 5.86 17.51 -6.90
N GLY A 241 6.55 17.33 -5.78
CA GLY A 241 7.27 18.41 -5.11
C GLY A 241 6.33 19.47 -4.51
N ALA A 242 5.06 19.12 -4.30
CA ALA A 242 4.05 20.01 -3.74
C ALA A 242 4.20 20.14 -2.21
N TYR A 243 3.79 21.29 -1.67
CA TYR A 243 3.71 21.48 -0.23
C TYR A 243 2.66 20.54 0.38
N PHE A 244 3.01 19.77 1.40
CA PHE A 244 2.14 18.72 1.96
C PHE A 244 1.68 19.07 3.37
N ILE A 245 0.38 19.20 3.56
CA ILE A 245 -0.25 19.42 4.87
C ILE A 245 -1.06 18.18 5.22
N ALA A 246 -0.74 17.51 6.32
CA ALA A 246 -1.50 16.36 6.81
C ALA A 246 -2.27 16.73 8.08
N ILE A 247 -3.55 16.37 8.09
CA ILE A 247 -4.49 16.63 9.18
C ILE A 247 -5.17 15.32 9.53
N ASN A 248 -5.30 15.03 10.81
CA ASN A 248 -6.14 13.94 11.27
C ASN A 248 -7.49 14.50 11.73
N GLY A 249 -8.60 13.91 11.28
CA GLY A 249 -9.96 14.38 11.56
C GLY A 249 -10.20 14.68 13.06
N PRO A 250 -9.93 13.74 13.98
CA PRO A 250 -10.06 13.96 15.42
C PRO A 250 -9.22 15.12 15.96
N GLU A 251 -8.08 15.47 15.35
CA GLU A 251 -7.25 16.59 15.82
C GLU A 251 -7.91 17.96 15.59
N ILE A 252 -8.80 18.07 14.60
CA ILE A 252 -9.56 19.29 14.33
C ILE A 252 -10.67 19.48 15.35
N MET A 253 -11.20 18.40 15.91
CA MET A 253 -12.31 18.44 16.85
C MET A 253 -11.83 18.93 18.23
N SER A 254 -12.14 20.19 18.56
CA SER A 254 -11.86 20.76 19.88
C SER A 254 -13.16 20.99 20.65
N LYS A 255 -13.05 21.05 21.98
CA LYS A 255 -14.20 21.35 22.86
C LYS A 255 -14.53 22.85 22.89
N PHE A 256 -13.68 23.70 22.33
CA PHE A 256 -13.82 25.15 22.39
C PHE A 256 -14.54 25.69 21.14
N TYR A 257 -15.44 26.64 21.35
CA TYR A 257 -16.29 27.16 20.30
C TYR A 257 -15.48 27.89 19.23
N GLY A 258 -15.60 27.47 17.97
CA GLY A 258 -15.04 28.17 16.80
C GLY A 258 -13.55 27.91 16.52
N GLU A 259 -12.83 27.23 17.41
CA GLU A 259 -11.42 26.90 17.23
C GLU A 259 -11.22 25.91 16.07
N SER A 260 -12.07 24.88 15.97
CA SER A 260 -12.06 23.92 14.85
C SER A 260 -12.26 24.58 13.48
N GLU A 261 -13.16 25.58 13.41
CA GLU A 261 -13.45 26.31 12.18
C GLU A 261 -12.31 27.28 11.80
N ALA A 262 -11.69 27.93 12.80
CA ALA A 262 -10.53 28.79 12.61
C ALA A 262 -9.33 27.98 12.10
N ARG A 263 -9.05 26.84 12.73
CA ARG A 263 -7.95 25.94 12.34
C ARG A 263 -8.11 25.44 10.90
N LEU A 264 -9.31 25.04 10.48
CA LEU A 264 -9.57 24.66 9.09
C LEU A 264 -9.33 25.82 8.12
N ARG A 265 -9.69 27.05 8.47
CA ARG A 265 -9.42 28.23 7.63
C ARG A 265 -7.92 28.51 7.50
N GLU A 266 -7.19 28.43 8.61
CA GLU A 266 -5.74 28.64 8.63
C GLU A 266 -5.01 27.63 7.74
N ILE A 267 -5.37 26.35 7.85
CA ILE A 267 -4.84 25.27 7.01
C ILE A 267 -5.03 25.54 5.52
N PHE A 268 -6.27 25.89 5.12
CA PHE A 268 -6.56 26.12 3.70
C PHE A 268 -5.85 27.38 3.18
N LYS A 269 -5.73 28.41 4.02
CA LYS A 269 -4.99 29.63 3.69
C LYS A 269 -3.49 29.35 3.53
N GLU A 270 -2.90 28.58 4.45
CA GLU A 270 -1.49 28.16 4.39
C GLU A 270 -1.21 27.35 3.11
N ALA A 271 -2.13 26.47 2.72
CA ALA A 271 -2.01 25.71 1.47
C ALA A 271 -2.08 26.61 0.23
N GLU A 272 -2.97 27.60 0.21
CA GLU A 272 -3.08 28.57 -0.89
C GLU A 272 -1.83 29.47 -0.98
N GLU A 273 -1.25 29.89 0.15
CA GLU A 273 -0.02 30.70 0.19
C GLU A 273 1.22 29.92 -0.27
N ASN A 274 1.27 28.60 -0.03
CA ASN A 274 2.40 27.72 -0.40
C ASN A 274 2.14 26.89 -1.67
N ALA A 275 1.19 27.29 -2.50
CA ALA A 275 0.81 26.53 -3.69
C ALA A 275 1.99 26.40 -4.70
N PRO A 276 2.17 25.23 -5.36
CA PRO A 276 1.29 24.05 -5.40
C PRO A 276 1.31 23.23 -4.10
N ALA A 277 0.12 22.89 -3.59
CA ALA A 277 -0.04 22.25 -2.29
C ALA A 277 -1.09 21.10 -2.29
N ILE A 278 -0.87 20.11 -1.43
CA ILE A 278 -1.78 18.99 -1.18
C ILE A 278 -2.21 19.02 0.29
N ILE A 279 -3.52 19.12 0.51
CA ILE A 279 -4.13 18.99 1.84
C ILE A 279 -4.60 17.55 1.98
N PHE A 280 -4.03 16.80 2.92
CA PHE A 280 -4.45 15.44 3.25
C PHE A 280 -5.24 15.42 4.56
N ILE A 281 -6.50 14.99 4.51
CA ILE A 281 -7.38 14.84 5.67
C ILE A 281 -7.61 13.35 5.93
N ASP A 282 -6.96 12.79 6.95
CA ASP A 282 -7.22 11.43 7.40
C ASP A 282 -8.45 11.38 8.31
N GLU A 283 -9.12 10.22 8.36
CA GLU A 283 -10.35 10.02 9.16
C GLU A 283 -11.41 11.13 8.98
N ILE A 284 -11.69 11.51 7.72
CA ILE A 284 -12.61 12.60 7.43
C ILE A 284 -14.04 12.36 7.98
N ASP A 285 -14.42 11.09 8.18
CA ASP A 285 -15.68 10.70 8.80
C ASP A 285 -15.81 11.18 10.26
N ALA A 286 -14.70 11.50 10.94
CA ALA A 286 -14.74 12.08 12.29
C ALA A 286 -15.19 13.55 12.30
N ILE A 287 -14.86 14.31 11.25
CA ILE A 287 -15.22 15.74 11.14
C ILE A 287 -16.44 15.98 10.25
N ALA A 288 -16.77 15.02 9.38
CA ALA A 288 -17.91 15.13 8.47
C ALA A 288 -18.84 13.91 8.43
N PRO A 289 -19.34 13.46 9.60
CA PRO A 289 -20.36 12.42 9.65
C PRO A 289 -21.70 12.89 9.02
N LYS A 290 -22.59 11.94 8.74
CA LYS A 290 -23.95 12.21 8.26
C LYS A 290 -24.71 13.09 9.25
N ARG A 291 -25.36 14.14 8.74
CA ARG A 291 -26.13 15.12 9.54
C ARG A 291 -27.20 14.49 10.44
N GLU A 292 -27.75 13.36 10.04
CA GLU A 292 -28.76 12.60 10.77
C GLU A 292 -28.19 11.90 12.03
N GLU A 293 -26.91 11.50 11.98
CA GLU A 293 -26.22 10.82 13.09
C GLU A 293 -25.57 11.82 14.06
N VAL A 294 -25.48 13.10 13.68
CA VAL A 294 -24.86 14.16 14.46
C VAL A 294 -25.81 14.75 15.49
N THR A 295 -25.49 14.55 16.77
CA THR A 295 -26.20 15.16 17.91
C THR A 295 -25.62 16.53 18.31
N GLY A 296 -24.36 16.82 17.98
CA GLY A 296 -23.68 18.08 18.36
C GLY A 296 -23.75 19.20 17.32
N GLU A 297 -24.04 20.44 17.76
CA GLU A 297 -24.02 21.63 16.89
C GLU A 297 -22.62 22.01 16.36
N VAL A 298 -21.56 21.62 17.08
CA VAL A 298 -20.17 21.90 16.68
C VAL A 298 -19.82 21.13 15.40
N GLU A 299 -20.12 19.82 15.36
CA GLU A 299 -19.86 18.96 14.20
C GLU A 299 -20.55 19.48 12.94
N ARG A 300 -21.83 19.85 13.03
CA ARG A 300 -22.59 20.39 11.88
C ARG A 300 -21.95 21.65 11.30
N ARG A 301 -21.39 22.52 12.15
CA ARG A 301 -20.72 23.74 11.71
C ARG A 301 -19.37 23.45 11.06
N VAL A 302 -18.60 22.51 11.60
CA VAL A 302 -17.34 22.06 10.99
C VAL A 302 -17.59 21.49 9.58
N VAL A 303 -18.64 20.67 9.40
CA VAL A 303 -19.05 20.18 8.08
C VAL A 303 -19.37 21.34 7.14
N ALA A 304 -20.22 22.27 7.58
CA ALA A 304 -20.61 23.43 6.77
C ALA A 304 -19.40 24.29 6.37
N GLN A 305 -18.45 24.48 7.29
CA GLN A 305 -17.22 25.22 7.03
C GLN A 305 -16.32 24.50 6.02
N LEU A 306 -16.15 23.18 6.14
CA LEU A 306 -15.38 22.40 5.18
C LEU A 306 -16.00 22.46 3.77
N LEU A 307 -17.34 22.37 3.67
CA LEU A 307 -18.05 22.54 2.41
C LEU A 307 -17.79 23.93 1.79
N ALA A 308 -17.87 24.99 2.60
CA ALA A 308 -17.62 26.35 2.15
C ALA A 308 -16.17 26.56 1.69
N LEU A 309 -15.20 25.94 2.36
CA LEU A 309 -13.78 25.98 1.97
C LEU A 309 -13.54 25.27 0.63
N MET A 310 -14.10 24.06 0.46
CA MET A 310 -14.01 23.31 -0.80
C MET A 310 -14.62 24.06 -1.99
N ASP A 311 -15.80 24.66 -1.80
CA ASP A 311 -16.46 25.47 -2.83
C ASP A 311 -15.69 26.79 -3.09
N GLY A 312 -15.03 27.31 -2.06
CA GLY A 312 -14.26 28.55 -2.07
C GLY A 312 -12.87 28.45 -2.71
N LEU A 313 -12.37 27.24 -2.99
CA LEU A 313 -11.10 27.04 -3.70
C LEU A 313 -11.20 27.61 -5.13
N LYS A 314 -10.57 28.78 -5.33
CA LYS A 314 -10.57 29.54 -6.60
C LYS A 314 -9.31 29.33 -7.45
N GLY A 315 -8.40 28.43 -7.06
CA GLY A 315 -7.20 28.10 -7.82
C GLY A 315 -7.46 27.00 -8.86
N ARG A 316 -7.05 27.20 -10.12
CA ARG A 316 -7.07 26.19 -11.19
C ARG A 316 -6.11 25.02 -10.89
N GLY A 317 -6.45 24.14 -9.95
CA GLY A 317 -5.71 22.91 -9.66
C GLY A 317 -4.38 23.08 -8.93
N GLN A 318 -4.10 24.25 -8.34
CA GLN A 318 -2.87 24.47 -7.56
C GLN A 318 -2.96 23.93 -6.13
N VAL A 319 -4.18 23.79 -5.59
CA VAL A 319 -4.44 23.14 -4.29
C VAL A 319 -5.39 21.98 -4.53
N ILE A 320 -4.99 20.79 -4.11
CA ILE A 320 -5.81 19.56 -4.22
C ILE A 320 -6.06 19.02 -2.82
N VAL A 321 -7.31 18.67 -2.52
CA VAL A 321 -7.70 18.10 -1.23
C VAL A 321 -7.86 16.58 -1.37
N ILE A 322 -7.05 15.82 -0.65
CA ILE A 322 -7.17 14.37 -0.56
C ILE A 322 -7.75 14.03 0.81
N ALA A 323 -8.84 13.29 0.86
CA ALA A 323 -9.42 12.82 2.12
C ALA A 323 -9.40 11.29 2.20
N ALA A 324 -9.20 10.72 3.38
CA ALA A 324 -9.22 9.29 3.61
C ALA A 324 -10.28 8.90 4.64
N THR A 325 -11.02 7.82 4.37
CA THR A 325 -12.00 7.25 5.31
C THR A 325 -12.05 5.73 5.19
N ASN A 326 -12.31 5.05 6.31
CA ASN A 326 -12.62 3.63 6.31
C ASN A 326 -14.12 3.37 6.08
N ARG A 327 -14.96 4.41 6.24
CA ARG A 327 -16.43 4.34 6.26
C ARG A 327 -17.03 5.38 5.30
N PRO A 328 -16.93 5.18 3.97
CA PRO A 328 -17.46 6.16 2.99
C PRO A 328 -18.97 6.41 3.11
N ASN A 329 -19.71 5.47 3.71
CA ASN A 329 -21.14 5.59 3.97
C ASN A 329 -21.50 6.39 5.23
N ALA A 330 -20.53 6.67 6.11
CA ALA A 330 -20.71 7.52 7.27
C ALA A 330 -20.54 9.02 6.93
N LEU A 331 -19.93 9.33 5.78
CA LEU A 331 -19.67 10.69 5.33
C LEU A 331 -20.94 11.42 4.88
N ASP A 332 -21.02 12.74 5.11
CA ASP A 332 -22.06 13.60 4.55
C ASP A 332 -22.09 13.49 3.00
N PRO A 333 -23.21 13.08 2.38
CA PRO A 333 -23.33 12.98 0.92
C PRO A 333 -23.04 14.29 0.17
N ALA A 334 -23.16 15.45 0.83
CA ALA A 334 -22.86 16.74 0.25
C ALA A 334 -21.36 16.88 -0.11
N LEU A 335 -20.46 16.22 0.62
CA LEU A 335 -19.02 16.24 0.32
C LEU A 335 -18.67 15.43 -0.93
N ARG A 336 -19.49 14.43 -1.29
CA ARG A 336 -19.29 13.52 -2.43
C ARG A 336 -19.89 14.04 -3.74
N ARG A 337 -20.37 15.30 -3.75
CA ARG A 337 -20.96 15.90 -4.95
C ARG A 337 -19.85 16.44 -5.88
N PRO A 338 -20.09 16.44 -7.20
CA PRO A 338 -19.16 17.06 -8.15
C PRO A 338 -18.78 18.49 -7.75
N GLY A 339 -17.49 18.82 -7.85
CA GLY A 339 -16.90 20.08 -7.40
C GLY A 339 -16.34 20.06 -5.97
N ARG A 340 -16.48 18.95 -5.24
CA ARG A 340 -15.87 18.71 -3.91
C ARG A 340 -15.01 17.46 -3.97
N PHE A 341 -15.43 16.34 -3.38
CA PHE A 341 -14.85 15.03 -3.68
C PHE A 341 -15.55 14.41 -4.90
N ASP A 342 -15.15 14.87 -6.08
CA ASP A 342 -15.68 14.42 -7.36
C ASP A 342 -15.08 13.09 -7.82
N ARG A 343 -13.99 12.65 -7.18
CA ARG A 343 -13.34 11.37 -7.44
C ARG A 343 -13.25 10.53 -6.17
N GLU A 344 -13.63 9.26 -6.28
CA GLU A 344 -13.49 8.28 -5.22
C GLU A 344 -12.58 7.14 -5.67
N ILE A 345 -11.62 6.76 -4.83
CA ILE A 345 -10.65 5.71 -5.11
C ILE A 345 -10.71 4.66 -4.01
N ALA A 346 -11.06 3.43 -4.42
CA ALA A 346 -11.08 2.26 -3.57
C ALA A 346 -9.67 1.73 -3.33
N PHE A 347 -9.35 1.40 -2.08
CA PHE A 347 -8.16 0.65 -1.71
C PHE A 347 -8.60 -0.73 -1.27
N PRO A 348 -8.41 -1.76 -2.12
CA PRO A 348 -8.76 -3.13 -1.78
C PRO A 348 -7.78 -3.73 -0.76
N VAL A 349 -8.18 -4.86 -0.17
CA VAL A 349 -7.25 -5.72 0.58
C VAL A 349 -6.28 -6.35 -0.43
N PRO A 350 -4.97 -6.42 -0.15
CA PRO A 350 -3.99 -6.92 -1.11
C PRO A 350 -4.18 -8.41 -1.41
N ASP A 351 -4.12 -8.75 -2.70
CA ASP A 351 -4.08 -10.14 -3.18
C ASP A 351 -2.73 -10.81 -2.88
N LYS A 352 -2.55 -12.09 -3.26
CA LYS A 352 -1.29 -12.82 -3.02
C LYS A 352 -0.08 -12.13 -3.67
N ARG A 353 -0.21 -11.63 -4.90
CA ARG A 353 0.86 -10.95 -5.63
C ARG A 353 1.22 -9.64 -4.91
N ALA A 354 0.20 -8.90 -4.49
CA ALA A 354 0.31 -7.65 -3.78
C ALA A 354 1.01 -7.81 -2.42
N ARG A 355 0.62 -8.83 -1.65
CA ARG A 355 1.25 -9.16 -0.37
C ARG A 355 2.73 -9.51 -0.55
N ARG A 356 3.09 -10.25 -1.59
CA ARG A 356 4.49 -10.53 -1.93
C ARG A 356 5.28 -9.23 -2.18
N GLU A 357 4.73 -8.29 -2.95
CA GLU A 357 5.38 -7.01 -3.22
C GLU A 357 5.53 -6.17 -1.95
N ILE A 358 4.49 -6.10 -1.11
CA ILE A 358 4.53 -5.41 0.18
C ILE A 358 5.57 -6.04 1.12
N LEU A 359 5.62 -7.38 1.19
CA LEU A 359 6.67 -8.09 1.92
C LEU A 359 8.05 -7.71 1.39
N GLN A 360 8.24 -7.67 0.07
CA GLN A 360 9.49 -7.27 -0.55
C GLN A 360 9.90 -5.83 -0.22
N VAL A 361 8.95 -4.90 -0.07
CA VAL A 361 9.20 -3.54 0.42
C VAL A 361 9.69 -3.58 1.86
N HIS A 362 8.96 -4.24 2.76
CA HIS A 362 9.31 -4.28 4.18
C HIS A 362 10.56 -5.11 4.49
N THR A 363 10.94 -6.06 3.63
CA THR A 363 12.18 -6.83 3.78
C THR A 363 13.36 -6.28 2.98
N ARG A 364 13.19 -5.20 2.19
CA ARG A 364 14.25 -4.63 1.33
C ARG A 364 15.53 -4.33 2.10
N ASN A 365 15.39 -3.80 3.32
CA ASN A 365 16.51 -3.40 4.19
C ASN A 365 16.76 -4.40 5.33
N MET A 366 16.14 -5.58 5.28
CA MET A 366 16.23 -6.61 6.30
C MET A 366 17.24 -7.69 5.88
N PRO A 367 18.19 -8.08 6.74
CA PRO A 367 19.08 -9.20 6.46
C PRO A 367 18.32 -10.52 6.57
N LEU A 368 17.81 -11.02 5.45
CA LEU A 368 17.14 -12.32 5.39
C LEU A 368 18.15 -13.47 5.25
N ALA A 369 17.86 -14.60 5.87
CA ALA A 369 18.54 -15.86 5.61
C ALA A 369 18.02 -16.52 4.31
N GLU A 370 18.81 -17.44 3.75
CA GLU A 370 18.52 -18.08 2.45
C GLU A 370 17.25 -18.96 2.47
N ASP A 371 16.80 -19.35 3.66
CA ASP A 371 15.61 -20.17 3.88
C ASP A 371 14.29 -19.37 3.82
N VAL A 372 14.35 -18.04 3.73
CA VAL A 372 13.15 -17.18 3.70
C VAL A 372 12.59 -17.09 2.28
N ASN A 373 11.42 -17.69 2.07
CA ASN A 373 10.68 -17.59 0.81
C ASN A 373 9.49 -16.61 0.94
N LEU A 374 9.55 -15.47 0.25
CA LEU A 374 8.48 -14.46 0.28
C LEU A 374 7.19 -14.93 -0.41
N ASP A 375 7.28 -15.84 -1.39
CA ASP A 375 6.10 -16.40 -2.06
C ASP A 375 5.28 -17.27 -1.09
N GLU A 376 5.97 -18.09 -0.29
CA GLU A 376 5.36 -18.92 0.76
C GLU A 376 4.71 -18.02 1.84
N LEU A 377 5.41 -16.99 2.30
CA LEU A 377 4.85 -16.05 3.28
C LEU A 377 3.62 -15.31 2.74
N ALA A 378 3.58 -14.98 1.45
CA ALA A 378 2.42 -14.35 0.82
C ALA A 378 1.19 -15.29 0.76
N GLU A 379 1.41 -16.61 0.62
CA GLU A 379 0.35 -17.62 0.71
C GLU A 379 -0.24 -17.71 2.12
N MET A 380 0.62 -17.72 3.14
CA MET A 380 0.21 -17.87 4.54
C MET A 380 -0.44 -16.62 5.16
N THR A 381 -0.33 -15.45 4.50
CA THR A 381 -0.79 -14.15 5.03
C THR A 381 -2.13 -13.71 4.45
N HIS A 382 -3.06 -14.64 4.26
CA HIS A 382 -4.38 -14.31 3.70
C HIS A 382 -5.11 -13.25 4.55
N GLY A 383 -5.69 -12.24 3.89
CA GLY A 383 -6.40 -11.14 4.55
C GLY A 383 -5.51 -10.12 5.27
N PHE A 384 -4.18 -10.27 5.24
CA PHE A 384 -3.26 -9.29 5.84
C PHE A 384 -3.25 -8.01 5.00
N THR A 385 -3.38 -6.87 5.66
CA THR A 385 -3.18 -5.54 5.05
C THR A 385 -1.69 -5.17 5.02
N GLY A 386 -1.34 -4.07 4.36
CA GLY A 386 0.05 -3.59 4.34
C GLY A 386 0.60 -3.31 5.75
N ALA A 387 -0.23 -2.77 6.64
CA ALA A 387 0.14 -2.57 8.05
C ALA A 387 0.35 -3.90 8.80
N ASP A 388 -0.45 -4.92 8.51
CA ASP A 388 -0.28 -6.24 9.15
C ASP A 388 1.01 -6.93 8.67
N LEU A 389 1.33 -6.84 7.38
CA LEU A 389 2.60 -7.33 6.82
C LEU A 389 3.80 -6.56 7.36
N ALA A 390 3.69 -5.25 7.53
CA ALA A 390 4.72 -4.43 8.18
C ALA A 390 4.94 -4.89 9.64
N ALA A 391 3.85 -5.15 10.37
CA ALA A 391 3.92 -5.69 11.72
C ALA A 391 4.55 -7.09 11.75
N LEU A 392 4.26 -7.94 10.75
CA LEU A 392 4.86 -9.27 10.59
C LEU A 392 6.37 -9.21 10.42
N CYS A 393 6.84 -8.40 9.48
CA CYS A 393 8.27 -8.17 9.27
C CYS A 393 8.94 -7.61 10.53
N ARG A 394 8.28 -6.67 11.23
CA ARG A 394 8.81 -6.07 12.46
C ARG A 394 8.92 -7.09 13.60
N GLU A 395 7.92 -7.93 13.80
CA GLU A 395 7.96 -8.95 14.85
C GLU A 395 8.98 -10.06 14.52
N ALA A 396 9.09 -10.47 13.26
CA ALA A 396 10.14 -11.39 12.81
C ALA A 396 11.55 -10.83 13.08
N ALA A 397 11.78 -9.55 12.78
CA ALA A 397 13.04 -8.87 13.11
C ALA A 397 13.28 -8.77 14.62
N MET A 398 12.24 -8.49 15.41
CA MET A 398 12.33 -8.43 16.87
C MET A 398 12.65 -9.81 17.48
N ARG A 399 12.12 -10.89 16.90
CA ARG A 399 12.45 -12.28 17.30
C ARG A 399 13.89 -12.64 16.99
N ALA A 400 14.37 -12.28 15.80
CA ALA A 400 15.78 -12.44 15.45
C ALA A 400 16.68 -11.65 16.42
N LEU A 401 16.29 -10.42 16.78
CA LEU A 401 17.00 -9.62 17.78
C LEU A 401 16.97 -10.26 19.17
N ARG A 402 15.84 -10.78 19.64
CA ARG A 402 15.73 -11.49 20.94
C ARG A 402 16.63 -12.73 20.99
N ARG A 403 16.75 -13.49 19.89
CA ARG A 403 17.69 -14.60 19.77
C ARG A 403 19.15 -14.14 19.84
N PHE A 404 19.43 -12.94 19.33
CA PHE A 404 20.78 -12.40 19.19
C PHE A 404 21.26 -11.61 20.42
N LEU A 405 20.36 -10.98 21.17
CA LEU A 405 20.64 -10.19 22.37
C LEU A 405 21.53 -10.90 23.41
N PRO A 406 21.34 -12.20 23.73
CA PRO A 406 22.21 -12.91 24.66
C PRO A 406 23.68 -13.01 24.21
N LYS A 407 23.98 -12.81 22.92
CA LYS A 407 25.33 -12.82 22.37
C LYS A 407 26.00 -11.43 22.39
N ILE A 408 25.23 -10.38 22.67
CA ILE A 408 25.72 -9.00 22.70
C ILE A 408 26.00 -8.60 24.15
N ASP A 409 27.19 -8.07 24.39
CA ASP A 409 27.49 -7.36 25.63
C ASP A 409 27.00 -5.91 25.53
N LEU A 410 25.82 -5.65 26.13
CA LEU A 410 25.17 -4.34 26.14
C LEU A 410 25.96 -3.26 26.91
N SER A 411 27.03 -3.63 27.62
CA SER A 411 27.90 -2.67 28.32
C SER A 411 28.85 -1.92 27.38
N LYS A 412 29.04 -2.41 26.15
CA LYS A 412 29.86 -1.75 25.13
C LYS A 412 29.01 -0.81 24.28
N ALA A 413 29.53 0.40 24.03
CA ALA A 413 28.84 1.43 23.25
C ALA A 413 28.70 1.10 21.75
N THR A 414 29.39 0.07 21.25
CA THR A 414 29.45 -0.29 19.83
C THR A 414 29.40 -1.80 19.68
N ILE A 415 28.54 -2.28 18.77
CA ILE A 415 28.38 -3.70 18.45
C ILE A 415 29.43 -4.08 17.39
N PRO A 416 30.24 -5.14 17.59
CA PRO A 416 31.17 -5.63 16.59
C PRO A 416 30.47 -5.97 15.26
N PRO A 417 30.99 -5.56 14.09
CA PRO A 417 30.34 -5.86 12.81
C PRO A 417 30.34 -7.33 12.42
N GLU A 418 31.24 -8.15 12.94
CA GLU A 418 31.20 -9.61 12.76
C GLU A 418 29.90 -10.17 13.33
N LEU A 419 29.47 -9.65 14.48
CA LEU A 419 28.19 -9.98 15.11
C LEU A 419 27.01 -9.43 14.29
N LEU A 420 27.14 -8.24 13.70
CA LEU A 420 26.11 -7.70 12.81
C LEU A 420 25.92 -8.54 11.53
N LYS A 421 26.97 -9.19 11.03
CA LYS A 421 26.91 -10.11 9.87
C LYS A 421 26.18 -11.42 10.19
N GLU A 422 26.26 -11.91 11.43
CA GLU A 422 25.52 -13.09 11.88
C GLU A 422 24.03 -12.84 12.08
N LEU A 423 23.63 -11.58 12.32
CA LEU A 423 22.24 -11.23 12.56
C LEU A 423 21.43 -11.32 11.26
N LYS A 424 20.79 -12.47 11.06
CA LYS A 424 19.85 -12.74 9.98
C LYS A 424 18.48 -13.14 10.53
N VAL A 425 17.43 -12.72 9.84
CA VAL A 425 16.05 -13.13 10.07
C VAL A 425 15.80 -14.43 9.31
N THR A 426 15.35 -15.45 10.02
CA THR A 426 15.16 -16.82 9.50
C THR A 426 13.70 -17.10 9.20
N ARG A 427 13.41 -18.16 8.44
CA ARG A 427 12.02 -18.59 8.17
C ARG A 427 11.23 -18.85 9.45
N GLN A 428 11.89 -19.42 10.46
CA GLN A 428 11.26 -19.72 11.76
C GLN A 428 10.80 -18.44 12.48
N ASP A 429 11.54 -17.34 12.36
CA ASP A 429 11.17 -16.05 12.97
C ASP A 429 9.84 -15.52 12.40
N PHE A 430 9.62 -15.70 11.10
CA PHE A 430 8.36 -15.35 10.44
C PHE A 430 7.22 -16.27 10.85
N LEU A 431 7.45 -17.59 10.90
CA LEU A 431 6.42 -18.55 11.32
C LEU A 431 5.97 -18.32 12.77
N ASP A 432 6.90 -17.98 13.65
CA ASP A 432 6.56 -17.67 15.03
C ASP A 432 5.89 -16.29 15.16
N ALA A 433 6.23 -15.33 14.32
CA ALA A 433 5.55 -14.04 14.27
C ALA A 433 4.09 -14.17 13.77
N LEU A 434 3.80 -15.08 12.84
CA LEU A 434 2.43 -15.35 12.36
C LEU A 434 1.49 -15.85 13.47
N LYS A 435 2.02 -16.47 14.53
CA LYS A 435 1.21 -16.95 15.66
C LYS A 435 0.63 -15.81 16.51
N ASP A 436 1.31 -14.67 16.54
CA ASP A 436 0.91 -13.54 17.39
C ASP A 436 0.14 -12.45 16.63
N ILE A 437 0.28 -12.41 15.30
CA ILE A 437 -0.26 -11.33 14.48
C ILE A 437 -1.59 -11.77 13.89
N GLN A 438 -2.65 -11.10 14.33
CA GLN A 438 -3.97 -11.25 13.75
C GLN A 438 -4.20 -10.19 12.66
N PRO A 439 -4.70 -10.58 11.47
CA PRO A 439 -5.00 -9.65 10.39
C PRO A 439 -6.08 -8.64 10.79
N SER A 440 -5.83 -7.38 10.47
CA SER A 440 -6.76 -6.27 10.77
C SER A 440 -8.03 -6.33 9.92
N ALA A 441 -7.94 -6.87 8.70
CA ALA A 441 -9.11 -7.02 7.82
C ALA A 441 -10.12 -8.06 8.37
N LEU A 442 -9.67 -9.06 9.14
CA LEU A 442 -10.55 -10.09 9.73
C LEU A 442 -11.26 -9.65 11.00
N ARG A 443 -10.98 -8.44 11.53
CA ARG A 443 -11.67 -7.92 12.74
C ARG A 443 -13.08 -7.42 12.49
N GLU A 444 -13.47 -7.21 11.24
CA GLU A 444 -14.82 -6.79 10.87
C GLU A 444 -15.46 -7.83 9.93
N VAL A 445 -16.14 -8.82 10.51
CA VAL A 445 -16.85 -9.96 9.87
C VAL A 445 -15.89 -10.94 9.17
N TYR A 446 -15.85 -12.15 9.72
CA TYR A 446 -14.93 -13.24 9.36
C TYR A 446 -15.11 -13.65 7.89
N VAL A 447 -14.22 -13.18 7.02
CA VAL A 447 -13.96 -13.80 5.71
C VAL A 447 -12.83 -14.80 5.93
N GLU A 448 -13.16 -16.06 6.15
CA GLU A 448 -12.18 -17.14 6.19
C GLU A 448 -11.92 -17.62 4.75
N VAL A 449 -10.72 -18.12 4.46
CA VAL A 449 -10.54 -19.05 3.34
C VAL A 449 -10.29 -20.41 3.98
N PRO A 450 -11.27 -21.33 3.92
CA PRO A 450 -11.09 -22.65 4.48
C PRO A 450 -9.95 -23.41 3.76
N GLU A 451 -9.29 -24.32 4.47
CA GLU A 451 -8.24 -25.19 3.92
C GLU A 451 -8.75 -26.60 3.60
N VAL A 452 -10.02 -26.87 3.91
CA VAL A 452 -10.64 -28.19 3.76
C VAL A 452 -10.84 -28.46 2.28
N ARG A 453 -10.37 -29.59 1.77
CA ARG A 453 -10.60 -30.02 0.38
C ARG A 453 -11.70 -31.08 0.31
N TRP A 454 -12.17 -31.39 -0.90
CA TRP A 454 -13.12 -32.50 -1.09
C TRP A 454 -12.57 -33.85 -0.58
N SER A 455 -11.24 -34.02 -0.58
CA SER A 455 -10.53 -35.19 -0.05
C SER A 455 -10.64 -35.35 1.46
N ASP A 456 -10.84 -34.25 2.18
CA ASP A 456 -10.82 -34.23 3.65
C ASP A 456 -12.21 -34.54 4.23
N VAL A 457 -13.25 -34.53 3.39
CA VAL A 457 -14.62 -34.91 3.75
C VAL A 457 -14.88 -36.34 3.30
N GLY A 458 -15.10 -37.26 4.25
CA GLY A 458 -15.42 -38.66 3.95
C GLY A 458 -16.88 -38.87 3.55
N GLY A 459 -17.13 -39.59 2.46
CA GLY A 459 -18.48 -39.96 1.99
C GLY A 459 -19.32 -38.79 1.48
N LEU A 460 -20.64 -39.01 1.35
CA LEU A 460 -21.63 -38.04 0.82
C LEU A 460 -21.39 -37.61 -0.64
N GLU A 461 -20.89 -38.51 -1.48
CA GLU A 461 -20.53 -38.24 -2.88
C GLU A 461 -21.66 -37.63 -3.70
N ASP A 462 -22.90 -38.06 -3.48
CA ASP A 462 -24.08 -37.46 -4.13
C ASP A 462 -24.26 -35.99 -3.75
N VAL A 463 -24.05 -35.64 -2.47
CA VAL A 463 -24.16 -34.26 -1.96
C VAL A 463 -22.98 -33.41 -2.42
N LYS A 464 -21.76 -33.97 -2.43
CA LYS A 464 -20.58 -33.30 -2.97
C LYS A 464 -20.80 -32.96 -4.44
N GLN A 465 -21.31 -33.90 -5.22
CA GLN A 465 -21.61 -33.67 -6.63
C GLN A 465 -22.63 -32.55 -6.81
N GLN A 466 -23.73 -32.54 -6.04
CA GLN A 466 -24.71 -31.45 -6.07
C GLN A 466 -24.10 -30.08 -5.72
N LEU A 467 -23.19 -30.01 -4.75
CA LEU A 467 -22.51 -28.76 -4.38
C LEU A 467 -21.54 -28.29 -5.46
N ARG A 468 -20.87 -29.20 -6.18
CA ARG A 468 -20.04 -28.85 -7.34
C ARG A 468 -20.88 -28.22 -8.44
N GLU A 469 -22.03 -28.81 -8.73
CA GLU A 469 -22.95 -28.34 -9.77
C GLU A 469 -23.59 -27.00 -9.42
N ALA A 470 -23.96 -26.81 -8.14
CA ALA A 470 -24.70 -25.64 -7.68
C ALA A 470 -23.82 -24.45 -7.30
N VAL A 471 -22.56 -24.66 -6.88
CA VAL A 471 -21.68 -23.59 -6.38
C VAL A 471 -20.40 -23.49 -7.19
N GLU A 472 -19.68 -24.61 -7.34
CA GLU A 472 -18.34 -24.59 -7.94
C GLU A 472 -18.40 -24.23 -9.44
N TRP A 473 -19.29 -24.85 -10.20
CA TRP A 473 -19.41 -24.58 -11.64
C TRP A 473 -19.88 -23.16 -11.95
N PRO A 474 -20.92 -22.61 -11.31
CA PRO A 474 -21.31 -21.21 -11.52
C PRO A 474 -20.22 -20.19 -11.19
N LEU A 475 -19.39 -20.46 -10.17
CA LEU A 475 -18.33 -19.55 -9.75
C LEU A 475 -17.08 -19.65 -10.64
N LYS A 476 -16.67 -20.87 -11.03
CA LYS A 476 -15.49 -21.08 -11.88
C LYS A 476 -15.73 -20.83 -13.36
N HIS A 477 -16.94 -21.11 -13.84
CA HIS A 477 -17.28 -21.10 -15.25
C HIS A 477 -18.56 -20.31 -15.56
N PRO A 478 -18.62 -19.01 -15.20
CA PRO A 478 -19.80 -18.18 -15.45
C PRO A 478 -20.14 -18.04 -16.95
N GLU A 479 -19.15 -18.20 -17.84
CA GLU A 479 -19.31 -18.13 -19.29
C GLU A 479 -20.35 -19.14 -19.83
N TYR A 480 -20.30 -20.39 -19.38
CA TYR A 480 -21.22 -21.43 -19.86
C TYR A 480 -22.66 -21.15 -19.43
N PHE A 481 -22.87 -20.62 -18.23
CA PHE A 481 -24.20 -20.27 -17.74
C PHE A 481 -24.82 -19.10 -18.52
N ARG A 482 -24.01 -18.09 -18.88
CA ARG A 482 -24.47 -16.97 -19.73
C ARG A 482 -24.80 -17.44 -21.15
N GLU A 483 -23.98 -18.29 -21.75
CA GLU A 483 -24.23 -18.81 -23.10
C GLU A 483 -25.48 -19.70 -23.17
N MET A 484 -25.74 -20.49 -22.12
CA MET A 484 -26.91 -21.34 -22.03
C MET A 484 -28.17 -20.60 -21.58
N GLY A 485 -28.05 -19.34 -21.12
CA GLY A 485 -29.16 -18.54 -20.59
C GLY A 485 -29.77 -19.14 -19.31
N ILE A 486 -28.96 -19.82 -18.50
CA ILE A 486 -29.40 -20.48 -17.26
C ILE A 486 -29.02 -19.60 -16.07
N GLU A 487 -29.97 -19.31 -15.21
CA GLU A 487 -29.71 -18.61 -13.95
C GLU A 487 -29.18 -19.60 -12.90
N PRO A 488 -27.98 -19.37 -12.34
CA PRO A 488 -27.44 -20.25 -11.32
C PRO A 488 -28.19 -20.10 -9.99
N PRO A 489 -28.25 -21.17 -9.17
CA PRO A 489 -28.88 -21.11 -7.86
C PRO A 489 -28.10 -20.20 -6.93
N LYS A 490 -28.81 -19.30 -6.22
CA LYS A 490 -28.20 -18.31 -5.31
C LYS A 490 -28.29 -18.67 -3.84
N GLY A 491 -29.19 -19.60 -3.49
CA GLY A 491 -29.42 -20.06 -2.12
C GLY A 491 -29.45 -21.58 -2.04
N ILE A 492 -28.65 -22.14 -1.12
CA ILE A 492 -28.56 -23.60 -0.92
C ILE A 492 -28.84 -23.92 0.54
N LEU A 493 -29.83 -24.78 0.79
CA LEU A 493 -30.17 -25.21 2.14
C LEU A 493 -29.61 -26.61 2.43
N LEU A 494 -28.55 -26.66 3.25
CA LEU A 494 -28.01 -27.92 3.77
C LEU A 494 -28.74 -28.32 5.06
N TYR A 495 -29.44 -29.45 5.05
CA TYR A 495 -30.15 -29.98 6.22
C TYR A 495 -29.74 -31.42 6.56
N GLY A 496 -29.99 -31.84 7.80
CA GLY A 496 -29.75 -33.21 8.27
C GLY A 496 -29.44 -33.26 9.77
N PRO A 497 -29.10 -34.41 10.34
CA PRO A 497 -28.76 -34.52 11.76
C PRO A 497 -27.57 -33.62 12.15
N PRO A 498 -27.47 -33.20 13.42
CA PRO A 498 -26.31 -32.46 13.92
C PRO A 498 -25.04 -33.31 13.83
N GLY A 499 -23.88 -32.68 13.58
CA GLY A 499 -22.59 -33.37 13.52
C GLY A 499 -22.27 -34.10 12.20
N CYS A 500 -23.13 -34.05 11.18
CA CYS A 500 -22.89 -34.70 9.88
C CYS A 500 -21.97 -33.91 8.92
N GLY A 501 -21.12 -33.00 9.43
CA GLY A 501 -20.13 -32.30 8.60
C GLY A 501 -20.67 -31.24 7.64
N LYS A 502 -21.87 -30.69 7.86
CA LYS A 502 -22.43 -29.59 7.02
C LYS A 502 -21.49 -28.39 6.91
N THR A 503 -20.94 -27.94 8.03
CA THR A 503 -19.95 -26.85 8.09
C THR A 503 -18.67 -27.22 7.34
N LEU A 504 -18.25 -28.50 7.37
CA LEU A 504 -17.06 -28.97 6.64
C LEU A 504 -17.29 -29.04 5.13
N LEU A 505 -18.49 -29.44 4.68
CA LEU A 505 -18.88 -29.42 3.27
C LEU A 505 -18.89 -28.00 2.70
N ALA A 506 -19.46 -27.04 3.46
CA ALA A 506 -19.48 -25.64 3.07
C ALA A 506 -18.06 -25.04 3.00
N LYS A 507 -17.18 -25.46 3.91
CA LYS A 507 -15.76 -25.11 3.86
C LYS A 507 -15.07 -25.72 2.64
N ALA A 508 -15.31 -27.00 2.35
CA ALA A 508 -14.71 -27.70 1.21
C ALA A 508 -15.08 -27.07 -0.14
N VAL A 509 -16.36 -26.75 -0.34
CA VAL A 509 -16.80 -26.13 -1.59
C VAL A 509 -16.21 -24.72 -1.77
N ALA A 510 -16.01 -23.97 -0.68
CA ALA A 510 -15.41 -22.64 -0.77
C ALA A 510 -13.92 -22.68 -1.11
N THR A 511 -13.16 -23.61 -0.53
CA THR A 511 -11.75 -23.84 -0.87
C THR A 511 -11.59 -24.23 -2.33
N GLU A 512 -12.41 -25.16 -2.80
CA GLU A 512 -12.32 -25.69 -4.17
C GLU A 512 -12.79 -24.66 -5.20
N SER A 513 -13.76 -23.80 -4.84
CA SER A 513 -14.23 -22.70 -5.69
C SER A 513 -13.30 -21.48 -5.69
N GLU A 514 -12.21 -21.51 -4.91
CA GLU A 514 -11.32 -20.36 -4.68
C GLU A 514 -12.06 -19.08 -4.26
N ALA A 515 -13.19 -19.27 -3.55
CA ALA A 515 -14.09 -18.19 -3.17
C ALA A 515 -13.88 -17.77 -1.71
N ASN A 516 -14.10 -16.50 -1.43
CA ASN A 516 -14.10 -15.97 -0.07
C ASN A 516 -15.24 -16.63 0.74
N PHE A 517 -15.00 -17.02 2.00
CA PHE A 517 -16.01 -17.72 2.81
C PHE A 517 -16.40 -16.89 4.03
N ILE A 518 -17.66 -16.47 4.11
CA ILE A 518 -18.19 -15.75 5.27
C ILE A 518 -19.02 -16.70 6.10
N ALA A 519 -18.52 -17.08 7.28
CA ALA A 519 -19.26 -17.91 8.22
C ALA A 519 -20.01 -17.03 9.22
N VAL A 520 -21.33 -17.20 9.29
CA VAL A 520 -22.19 -16.52 10.27
C VAL A 520 -22.90 -17.58 11.09
N LYS A 521 -22.65 -17.60 12.40
CA LYS A 521 -23.41 -18.46 13.33
C LYS A 521 -24.66 -17.73 13.78
N GLY A 522 -25.81 -18.38 13.69
CA GLY A 522 -27.10 -17.79 14.06
C GLY A 522 -27.12 -17.13 15.46
N PRO A 523 -26.58 -17.74 16.52
CA PRO A 523 -26.49 -17.12 17.84
C PRO A 523 -25.62 -15.85 17.91
N GLU A 524 -24.64 -15.68 17.00
CA GLU A 524 -23.78 -14.48 16.97
C GLU A 524 -24.52 -13.24 16.45
N VAL A 525 -25.46 -13.43 15.52
CA VAL A 525 -26.31 -12.36 15.00
C VAL A 525 -27.23 -11.81 16.08
N LEU A 526 -27.72 -12.68 16.97
CA LEU A 526 -28.64 -12.33 18.05
C LEU A 526 -27.93 -11.75 19.28
N SER A 527 -26.74 -12.24 19.63
CA SER A 527 -26.04 -11.88 20.88
C SER A 527 -25.15 -10.65 20.78
N LYS A 528 -24.48 -10.43 19.63
CA LYS A 528 -23.55 -9.29 19.48
C LYS A 528 -24.27 -7.95 19.24
N TRP A 529 -25.56 -7.98 18.89
CA TRP A 529 -26.27 -6.80 18.37
C TRP A 529 -27.67 -6.69 18.98
N VAL A 530 -27.74 -6.41 20.28
CA VAL A 530 -29.02 -6.08 20.95
C VAL A 530 -29.49 -4.71 20.43
N GLY A 531 -30.39 -4.71 19.45
CA GLY A 531 -31.05 -3.50 18.91
C GLY A 531 -30.72 -3.13 17.45
N GLU A 532 -29.66 -3.69 16.84
CA GLU A 532 -29.21 -3.37 15.47
C GLU A 532 -29.01 -4.60 14.55
N SER A 533 -29.66 -5.73 14.82
CA SER A 533 -29.45 -6.99 14.08
C SER A 533 -29.75 -6.90 12.57
N GLU A 534 -30.63 -5.99 12.13
CA GLU A 534 -30.88 -5.71 10.71
C GLU A 534 -29.67 -5.10 9.99
N ARG A 535 -28.99 -4.15 10.66
CA ARG A 535 -27.82 -3.47 10.10
C ARG A 535 -26.68 -4.45 9.91
N ALA A 536 -26.51 -5.38 10.85
CA ALA A 536 -25.52 -6.46 10.77
C ALA A 536 -25.73 -7.35 9.54
N ILE A 537 -26.97 -7.77 9.23
CA ILE A 537 -27.27 -8.55 8.02
C ILE A 537 -26.94 -7.75 6.76
N ARG A 538 -27.34 -6.48 6.67
CA ARG A 538 -26.98 -5.63 5.51
C ARG A 538 -25.46 -5.52 5.33
N GLU A 539 -24.73 -5.39 6.43
CA GLU A 539 -23.27 -5.29 6.39
C GLU A 539 -22.60 -6.60 5.94
N ILE A 540 -23.09 -7.76 6.39
CA ILE A 540 -22.62 -9.07 5.95
C ILE A 540 -22.78 -9.21 4.43
N PHE A 541 -23.97 -8.98 3.91
CA PHE A 541 -24.25 -9.07 2.47
C PHE A 541 -23.52 -7.99 1.66
N ARG A 542 -23.30 -6.80 2.23
CA ARG A 542 -22.46 -5.76 1.60
C ARG A 542 -21.02 -6.22 1.47
N LYS A 543 -20.46 -6.84 2.51
CA LYS A 543 -19.08 -7.35 2.52
C LYS A 543 -18.91 -8.51 1.54
N ALA A 544 -19.85 -9.44 1.52
CA ALA A 544 -19.86 -10.52 0.54
C ALA A 544 -19.83 -9.98 -0.90
N ARG A 545 -20.60 -8.92 -1.19
CA ARG A 545 -20.59 -8.24 -2.50
C ARG A 545 -19.26 -7.57 -2.82
N GLN A 546 -18.60 -6.97 -1.84
CA GLN A 546 -17.27 -6.36 -2.02
C GLN A 546 -16.16 -7.40 -2.19
N ALA A 547 -16.35 -8.58 -1.60
CA ALA A 547 -15.43 -9.71 -1.64
C ALA A 547 -15.84 -10.76 -2.68
N ALA A 548 -16.66 -10.42 -3.69
CA ALA A 548 -17.02 -11.36 -4.74
C ALA A 548 -15.77 -11.80 -5.53
N PRO A 549 -15.57 -13.11 -5.81
CA PRO A 549 -16.48 -14.23 -5.55
C PRO A 549 -16.52 -14.66 -4.07
N CYS A 550 -17.73 -14.80 -3.51
CA CYS A 550 -17.92 -15.06 -2.07
C CYS A 550 -19.08 -16.02 -1.79
N ILE A 551 -18.90 -16.90 -0.81
CA ILE A 551 -19.91 -17.80 -0.26
C ILE A 551 -20.26 -17.35 1.17
N ILE A 552 -21.54 -17.08 1.43
CA ILE A 552 -22.05 -16.70 2.76
C ILE A 552 -22.68 -17.94 3.42
N PHE A 553 -21.97 -18.57 4.33
CA PHE A 553 -22.49 -19.71 5.07
C PHE A 553 -23.21 -19.27 6.36
N LEU A 554 -24.53 -19.45 6.39
CA LEU A 554 -25.37 -19.21 7.57
C LEU A 554 -25.57 -20.51 8.36
N ASP A 555 -24.76 -20.71 9.40
CA ASP A 555 -24.89 -21.87 10.30
C ASP A 555 -26.01 -21.64 11.33
N GLU A 556 -26.76 -22.69 11.65
CA GLU A 556 -27.93 -22.61 12.56
C GLU A 556 -28.94 -21.52 12.13
N ILE A 557 -29.28 -21.47 10.84
CA ILE A 557 -30.25 -20.50 10.31
C ILE A 557 -31.62 -20.57 11.01
N ASP A 558 -31.97 -21.73 11.55
CA ASP A 558 -33.18 -21.95 12.34
C ASP A 558 -33.21 -21.14 13.65
N SER A 559 -32.05 -20.73 14.17
CA SER A 559 -31.97 -19.85 15.33
C SER A 559 -32.35 -18.40 15.00
N ILE A 560 -32.02 -17.92 13.79
CA ILE A 560 -32.31 -16.55 13.33
C ILE A 560 -33.62 -16.43 12.56
N ALA A 561 -34.11 -17.53 11.97
CA ALA A 561 -35.35 -17.59 11.20
C ALA A 561 -36.30 -18.71 11.71
N PRO A 562 -36.77 -18.64 12.98
CA PRO A 562 -37.77 -19.57 13.48
C PRO A 562 -39.10 -19.41 12.74
N ARG A 563 -39.89 -20.49 12.71
CA ARG A 563 -41.23 -20.49 12.11
C ARG A 563 -42.09 -19.40 12.77
N ARG A 564 -42.73 -18.54 11.98
CA ARG A 564 -43.61 -17.47 12.47
C ARG A 564 -44.66 -18.05 13.45
N GLY A 565 -44.73 -17.47 14.66
CA GLY A 565 -45.66 -17.89 15.71
C GLY A 565 -45.12 -18.90 16.74
N TYR A 566 -43.86 -19.36 16.62
CA TYR A 566 -43.29 -20.38 17.52
C TYR A 566 -42.61 -19.81 18.79
N ARG A 567 -42.40 -18.49 18.89
CA ARG A 567 -41.91 -17.80 20.11
C ARG A 567 -42.65 -16.48 20.33
N PHE A 568 -42.98 -16.18 21.60
CA PHE A 568 -43.31 -14.83 22.06
C PHE A 568 -41.99 -14.03 22.14
N ASP A 569 -41.56 -13.43 21.03
CA ASP A 569 -40.49 -12.45 21.04
C ASP A 569 -40.91 -11.17 20.31
N SER A 570 -40.28 -10.07 20.68
CA SER A 570 -40.56 -8.64 20.44
C SER A 570 -40.58 -8.15 18.98
N GLY A 571 -40.89 -9.01 18.00
CA GLY A 571 -40.92 -8.66 16.58
C GLY A 571 -39.54 -8.31 15.99
N VAL A 572 -38.45 -8.50 16.75
CA VAL A 572 -37.07 -8.33 16.29
C VAL A 572 -36.70 -9.44 15.30
N THR A 573 -37.10 -10.68 15.58
CA THR A 573 -36.81 -11.83 14.72
C THR A 573 -37.50 -11.74 13.36
N ASP A 574 -38.75 -11.27 13.31
CA ASP A 574 -39.47 -11.08 12.05
C ASP A 574 -38.81 -10.02 11.16
N ARG A 575 -38.23 -8.97 11.77
CA ARG A 575 -37.49 -7.92 11.05
C ARG A 575 -36.17 -8.43 10.47
N ILE A 576 -35.44 -9.27 11.21
CA ILE A 576 -34.24 -9.96 10.75
C ILE A 576 -34.55 -10.85 9.54
N VAL A 577 -35.63 -11.64 9.59
CA VAL A 577 -36.05 -12.51 8.48
C VAL A 577 -36.42 -11.69 7.24
N ASN A 578 -37.20 -10.62 7.40
CA ASN A 578 -37.54 -9.75 6.27
C ASN A 578 -36.30 -9.10 5.64
N GLN A 579 -35.33 -8.69 6.47
CA GLN A 579 -34.07 -8.13 5.98
C GLN A 579 -33.22 -9.17 5.23
N LEU A 580 -33.17 -10.41 5.71
CA LEU A 580 -32.47 -11.50 5.05
C LEU A 580 -33.07 -11.80 3.67
N LEU A 581 -34.41 -11.88 3.58
CA LEU A 581 -35.12 -12.05 2.31
C LEU A 581 -34.84 -10.89 1.35
N THR A 582 -34.87 -9.66 1.84
CA THR A 582 -34.57 -8.47 1.03
C THR A 582 -33.15 -8.51 0.45
N GLU A 583 -32.16 -8.94 1.22
CA GLU A 583 -30.79 -9.07 0.71
C GLU A 583 -30.65 -10.26 -0.26
N MET A 584 -31.31 -11.40 -0.01
CA MET A 584 -31.31 -12.55 -0.92
C MET A 584 -31.96 -12.23 -2.27
N ASP A 585 -33.11 -11.54 -2.28
CA ASP A 585 -33.75 -11.05 -3.51
C ASP A 585 -32.86 -10.01 -4.20
N GLY A 586 -32.15 -9.19 -3.42
CA GLY A 586 -31.16 -8.22 -3.93
C GLY A 586 -29.97 -8.85 -4.65
N LEU A 587 -29.68 -10.13 -4.41
CA LEU A 587 -28.64 -10.87 -5.12
C LEU A 587 -29.03 -11.19 -6.57
N GLU A 588 -30.30 -11.05 -6.97
CA GLU A 588 -30.78 -11.33 -8.33
C GLU A 588 -29.97 -10.59 -9.41
N ARG A 589 -29.43 -9.40 -9.10
CA ARG A 589 -28.72 -8.54 -10.07
C ARG A 589 -27.20 -8.68 -10.09
N LEU A 590 -26.61 -9.50 -9.22
CA LEU A 590 -25.16 -9.53 -9.00
C LEU A 590 -24.57 -10.93 -9.29
N GLU A 591 -23.48 -10.96 -10.05
CA GLU A 591 -22.72 -12.16 -10.38
C GLU A 591 -21.71 -12.47 -9.25
N GLY A 592 -21.64 -13.72 -8.79
CA GLY A 592 -20.53 -14.21 -7.95
C GLY A 592 -20.72 -14.29 -6.44
N VAL A 593 -21.95 -14.14 -5.91
CA VAL A 593 -22.25 -14.37 -4.47
C VAL A 593 -23.28 -15.48 -4.31
N VAL A 594 -22.97 -16.46 -3.45
CA VAL A 594 -23.85 -17.60 -3.13
C VAL A 594 -24.08 -17.66 -1.61
N VAL A 595 -25.31 -18.00 -1.19
CA VAL A 595 -25.71 -18.15 0.23
C VAL A 595 -25.97 -19.61 0.57
#